data_AF-A0A948PVA7-F1
#
_entry.id   AF-A0A948PVA7-F1
#
_cell.length_a   1.000
_cell.length_b   1.000
_cell.length_c   1.000
_cell.angle_alpha   90.00
_cell.angle_beta   90.00
_cell.angle_gamma   90.00
#
_symmetry.space_group_name_H-M   'P 1'
#
loop_
_entity.id
_entity.type
_entity.pdbx_description
1 polymer ?
#
loop_
_entity_poly.entity_id
_entity_poly.type
_entity_poly.pdbx_seq_one_letter_code
_entity_poly.pdbx_strand_id
1 'polypeptide(L)'
;MHSARRLKGEIDLPGDKSISHRALLISSLAEGVSMIDGLQEGEDCRSTFQALLSLGVELKKEGSRVSVNGRGPAGFREAHPVIDCGNSGTTMRLLSGIAAGLPFTTRLTGDDSLRNRPMRRVVEPLRQMGAKISAREGDFPPLAITGGSLFGISYRMPMASAQVKSCLLLAGLLAKGSATIIEPALSRDHTERMLTYFGAILKTDTTPKNVVKVGEGLHPLPLFHMKQIILSDIHANIEALTSVLLAAEKEGEITYCLGDIIGYGPNPSECLQAMRHYSPLTVMGNHETAVLHPGMTAVFNPEARKAVFWTTEHIFGEDWEQIRAFPLTKTQGNIILLHSNLMEPEKWHYLNSDEDLEANLRYLGDGQVCFFGHTHAPGVYCLKDDRFSSLPIDKEVKLEPGSRYLINVGSVGQPRDGDPRAAYCVFDPDAKTVAIRRVSYDFRLTQRKIIDADLPAFLASRLSSGT
;
A
#
# COMPACT_ATOMS: atom_id res chain seq x y z
N MET A 1 8.93 38.93 20.43
CA MET A 1 7.88 37.96 20.03
C MET A 1 6.52 38.58 20.36
N HIS A 2 5.66 38.80 19.37
CA HIS A 2 4.29 39.25 19.63
C HIS A 2 3.44 38.06 20.08
N SER A 3 2.64 38.24 21.13
CA SER A 3 1.70 37.22 21.60
C SER A 3 0.55 37.09 20.61
N ALA A 4 0.32 35.89 20.08
CA ALA A 4 -0.84 35.60 19.25
C ALA A 4 -2.08 35.48 20.13
N ARG A 5 -3.13 36.26 19.83
CA ARG A 5 -4.40 36.23 20.59
C ARG A 5 -5.20 34.94 20.39
N ARG A 6 -5.04 34.26 19.25
CA ARG A 6 -5.68 32.96 18.92
C ARG A 6 -4.98 32.33 17.71
N LEU A 7 -4.79 31.01 17.72
CA LEU A 7 -4.37 30.22 16.54
C LEU A 7 -5.60 29.52 15.94
N LYS A 8 -5.77 29.58 14.62
CA LYS A 8 -6.82 28.87 13.85
C LYS A 8 -6.26 28.47 12.49
N GLY A 9 -6.37 27.19 12.15
CA GLY A 9 -5.89 26.62 10.89
C GLY A 9 -5.78 25.10 10.99
N GLU A 10 -5.48 24.45 9.88
CA GLU A 10 -5.14 23.03 9.76
C GLU A 10 -3.67 22.92 9.34
N ILE A 11 -2.96 21.94 9.88
CA ILE A 11 -1.55 21.70 9.56
C ILE A 11 -1.32 20.22 9.35
N ASP A 12 -0.51 19.90 8.35
CA ASP A 12 0.05 18.57 8.21
C ASP A 12 1.25 18.43 9.14
N LEU A 13 1.19 17.41 10.00
CA LEU A 13 2.30 17.09 10.88
C LEU A 13 3.34 16.28 10.11
N PRO A 14 4.64 16.50 10.36
CA PRO A 14 5.68 15.67 9.78
C PRO A 14 5.52 14.22 10.27
N GLY A 15 5.96 13.27 9.44
CA GLY A 15 5.90 11.85 9.79
C GLY A 15 6.60 11.50 11.10
N ASP A 16 6.22 10.36 11.69
CA ASP A 16 6.81 9.91 12.95
C ASP A 16 8.27 9.47 12.73
N LYS A 17 9.17 10.04 13.54
CA LYS A 17 10.62 9.76 13.49
C LYS A 17 10.93 8.28 13.76
N SER A 18 10.27 7.66 14.73
CA SER A 18 10.55 6.28 15.15
C SER A 18 10.11 5.26 14.09
N ILE A 19 8.96 5.51 13.45
CA ILE A 19 8.44 4.72 12.32
C ILE A 19 9.33 4.92 11.10
N SER A 20 9.72 6.16 10.78
CA SER A 20 10.58 6.48 9.63
C SER A 20 11.91 5.71 9.63
N HIS A 21 12.59 5.64 10.79
CA HIS A 21 13.80 4.82 10.93
C HIS A 21 13.55 3.33 10.61
N ARG A 22 12.44 2.78 11.13
CA ARG A 22 12.11 1.36 10.98
C ARG A 22 11.66 1.04 9.57
N ALA A 23 10.91 1.94 8.92
CA ALA A 23 10.50 1.82 7.52
C ALA A 23 11.73 1.66 6.63
N LEU A 24 12.68 2.59 6.70
CA LEU A 24 13.92 2.51 5.92
C LEU A 24 14.70 1.21 6.17
N LEU A 25 14.93 0.85 7.44
CA LEU A 25 15.74 -0.30 7.82
C LEU A 25 15.07 -1.64 7.45
N ILE A 26 13.77 -1.80 7.73
CA ILE A 26 13.04 -3.04 7.44
C ILE A 26 12.84 -3.17 5.92
N SER A 27 12.47 -2.11 5.20
CA SER A 27 12.39 -2.13 3.74
C SER A 27 13.72 -2.48 3.09
N SER A 28 14.86 -2.05 3.65
CA SER A 28 16.17 -2.41 3.11
C SER A 28 16.52 -3.89 3.26
N LEU A 29 15.95 -4.57 4.28
CA LEU A 29 16.10 -6.00 4.51
C LEU A 29 15.12 -6.84 3.70
N ALA A 30 14.06 -6.22 3.16
CA ALA A 30 13.10 -6.89 2.29
C ALA A 30 13.68 -7.17 0.90
N GLU A 31 13.02 -8.00 0.09
CA GLU A 31 13.29 -8.01 -1.36
C GLU A 31 12.14 -7.33 -2.11
N GLY A 32 12.50 -6.50 -3.08
CA GLY A 32 11.57 -5.71 -3.88
C GLY A 32 11.59 -4.22 -3.51
N VAL A 33 10.75 -3.45 -4.21
CA VAL A 33 10.63 -2.00 -4.04
C VAL A 33 9.55 -1.62 -3.02
N SER A 34 9.94 -1.13 -1.86
CA SER A 34 9.03 -0.51 -0.88
C SER A 34 8.82 0.96 -1.18
N MET A 35 7.58 1.42 -1.13
CA MET A 35 7.23 2.84 -1.20
C MET A 35 6.88 3.34 0.20
N ILE A 36 7.56 4.39 0.66
CA ILE A 36 7.33 5.04 1.95
C ILE A 36 6.84 6.45 1.66
N ASP A 37 5.57 6.75 2.02
CA ASP A 37 5.05 8.11 2.03
C ASP A 37 5.18 8.73 3.42
N GLY A 38 5.33 10.06 3.48
CA GLY A 38 5.43 10.81 4.74
C GLY A 38 6.69 10.51 5.57
N LEU A 39 7.82 10.15 4.94
CA LEU A 39 9.07 9.93 5.67
C LEU A 39 9.53 11.22 6.37
N GLN A 40 9.85 11.14 7.66
CA GLN A 40 10.33 12.29 8.43
C GLN A 40 11.68 12.80 7.90
N GLU A 41 11.79 14.09 7.62
CA GLU A 41 12.95 14.70 6.94
C GLU A 41 14.04 15.26 7.89
N GLY A 42 13.95 14.98 9.18
CA GLY A 42 14.92 15.44 10.17
C GLY A 42 16.28 14.75 10.00
N GLU A 43 17.32 15.38 10.53
CA GLU A 43 18.71 14.91 10.39
C GLU A 43 18.89 13.47 10.89
N ASP A 44 18.19 13.06 11.95
CA ASP A 44 18.27 11.68 12.45
C ASP A 44 17.86 10.64 11.39
N CYS A 45 16.69 10.84 10.75
CA CYS A 45 16.18 9.96 9.71
C CYS A 45 17.03 10.06 8.43
N ARG A 46 17.55 11.26 8.13
CA ARG A 46 18.50 11.47 7.04
C ARG A 46 19.80 10.68 7.26
N SER A 47 20.32 10.59 8.49
CA SER A 47 21.46 9.72 8.80
C SER A 47 21.16 8.24 8.54
N THR A 48 19.94 7.76 8.79
CA THR A 48 19.56 6.38 8.42
C THR A 48 19.54 6.18 6.92
N PHE A 49 18.95 7.12 6.18
CA PHE A 49 18.91 7.09 4.72
C PHE A 49 20.32 7.04 4.12
N GLN A 50 21.23 7.91 4.58
CA GLN A 50 22.62 7.95 4.11
C GLN A 50 23.41 6.70 4.50
N ALA A 51 23.17 6.14 5.70
CA ALA A 51 23.79 4.91 6.13
C ALA A 51 23.43 3.73 5.22
N LEU A 52 22.16 3.63 4.81
CA LEU A 52 21.69 2.59 3.91
C LEU A 52 22.24 2.76 2.48
N LEU A 53 22.30 3.99 1.96
CA LEU A 53 22.99 4.29 0.71
C LEU A 53 24.46 3.82 0.76
N SER A 54 25.16 4.11 1.86
CA SER A 54 26.56 3.72 2.06
C SER A 54 26.75 2.21 2.09
N LEU A 55 25.72 1.47 2.49
CA LEU A 55 25.68 0.00 2.49
C LEU A 55 25.20 -0.59 1.15
N GLY A 56 25.04 0.23 0.12
CA GLY A 56 24.68 -0.22 -1.23
C GLY A 56 23.18 -0.43 -1.46
N VAL A 57 22.32 0.01 -0.55
CA VAL A 57 20.86 -0.05 -0.73
C VAL A 57 20.43 1.03 -1.73
N GLU A 58 19.63 0.65 -2.72
CA GLU A 58 19.11 1.56 -3.73
C GLU A 58 17.90 2.33 -3.19
N LEU A 59 18.11 3.62 -2.90
CA LEU A 59 17.08 4.52 -2.38
C LEU A 59 16.86 5.67 -3.36
N LYS A 60 15.60 5.98 -3.69
CA LYS A 60 15.24 7.20 -4.45
C LYS A 60 14.20 7.99 -3.70
N LYS A 61 14.32 9.32 -3.73
CA LYS A 61 13.35 10.24 -3.12
C LYS A 61 12.72 11.10 -4.22
N GLU A 62 11.39 11.12 -4.26
CA GLU A 62 10.57 11.91 -5.17
C GLU A 62 9.51 12.66 -4.35
N GLY A 63 9.73 13.95 -4.11
CA GLY A 63 8.86 14.72 -3.21
C GLY A 63 8.88 14.17 -1.77
N SER A 64 7.70 13.86 -1.23
CA SER A 64 7.51 13.24 0.09
C SER A 64 7.74 11.72 0.08
N ARG A 65 7.78 11.10 -1.10
CA ARG A 65 7.86 9.65 -1.25
C ARG A 65 9.29 9.17 -1.38
N VAL A 66 9.60 8.07 -0.71
CA VAL A 66 10.88 7.38 -0.80
C VAL A 66 10.66 5.96 -1.28
N SER A 67 11.31 5.59 -2.38
CA SER A 67 11.38 4.19 -2.83
C SER A 67 12.66 3.54 -2.30
N VAL A 68 12.51 2.34 -1.74
CA VAL A 68 13.58 1.52 -1.20
C VAL A 68 13.60 0.21 -1.97
N ASN A 69 14.59 -0.02 -2.81
CA ASN A 69 14.77 -1.29 -3.48
C ASN A 69 15.62 -2.22 -2.59
N GLY A 70 14.92 -2.99 -1.76
CA GLY A 70 15.51 -4.02 -0.93
C GLY A 70 15.92 -5.23 -1.77
N ARG A 71 17.08 -5.82 -1.46
CA ARG A 71 17.60 -7.04 -2.11
C ARG A 71 17.96 -8.11 -1.08
N GLY A 72 17.26 -8.09 0.05
CA GLY A 72 17.56 -8.95 1.18
C GLY A 72 18.93 -8.65 1.81
N PRO A 73 19.36 -9.47 2.79
CA PRO A 73 20.67 -9.33 3.43
C PRO A 73 21.85 -9.45 2.45
N ALA A 74 21.68 -10.24 1.37
CA ALA A 74 22.68 -10.42 0.33
C ALA A 74 22.89 -9.16 -0.54
N GLY A 75 21.94 -8.23 -0.53
CA GLY A 75 22.01 -6.97 -1.25
C GLY A 75 22.98 -5.95 -0.64
N PHE A 76 23.31 -6.09 0.63
CA PHE A 76 24.17 -5.16 1.35
C PHE A 76 25.63 -5.34 0.96
N ARG A 77 26.39 -4.24 0.98
CA ARG A 77 27.81 -4.19 0.67
C ARG A 77 28.58 -3.50 1.78
N GLU A 78 29.85 -3.87 1.94
CA GLU A 78 30.73 -3.19 2.88
C GLU A 78 30.89 -1.71 2.49
N ALA A 79 30.66 -0.83 3.46
CA ALA A 79 30.74 0.62 3.26
C ALA A 79 32.18 1.13 3.37
N HIS A 80 32.57 1.98 2.42
CA HIS A 80 33.79 2.76 2.47
C HIS A 80 33.46 4.21 2.06
N PRO A 81 33.60 5.23 2.93
CA PRO A 81 34.24 5.28 4.26
C PRO A 81 33.33 4.82 5.43
N VAL A 82 33.75 5.09 6.68
CA VAL A 82 32.99 4.83 7.92
C VAL A 82 31.61 5.51 7.86
N ILE A 83 30.56 4.80 8.28
CA ILE A 83 29.19 5.32 8.28
C ILE A 83 29.01 6.30 9.43
N ASP A 84 28.65 7.55 9.10
CA ASP A 84 28.32 8.58 10.07
C ASP A 84 26.83 8.56 10.41
N CYS A 85 26.51 8.23 11.66
CA CYS A 85 25.14 8.21 12.18
C CYS A 85 24.68 9.59 12.70
N GLY A 86 25.49 10.64 12.58
CA GLY A 86 25.21 11.99 13.08
C GLY A 86 24.99 11.99 14.60
N ASN A 87 23.90 12.61 15.05
CA ASN A 87 23.46 12.59 16.45
C ASN A 87 22.53 11.41 16.79
N SER A 88 22.16 10.59 15.80
CA SER A 88 21.07 9.62 15.94
C SER A 88 21.51 8.34 16.64
N GLY A 89 21.19 8.27 17.93
CA GLY A 89 21.34 7.04 18.71
C GLY A 89 20.42 5.91 18.23
N THR A 90 19.27 6.23 17.61
CA THR A 90 18.37 5.23 17.03
C THR A 90 19.01 4.59 15.80
N THR A 91 19.55 5.39 14.88
CA THR A 91 20.24 4.92 13.67
C THR A 91 21.35 3.94 14.06
N MET A 92 22.29 4.37 14.90
CA MET A 92 23.44 3.54 15.26
C MET A 92 23.04 2.24 15.96
N ARG A 93 22.08 2.27 16.89
CA ARG A 93 21.67 1.06 17.65
C ARG A 93 20.92 0.05 16.81
N LEU A 94 19.95 0.49 16.00
CA LEU A 94 19.19 -0.44 15.15
C LEU A 94 20.07 -0.98 14.03
N LEU A 95 20.89 -0.12 13.39
CA LEU A 95 21.83 -0.54 12.35
C LEU A 95 22.89 -1.51 12.89
N SER A 96 23.28 -1.40 14.17
CA SER A 96 24.17 -2.38 14.80
C SER A 96 23.58 -3.80 14.80
N GLY A 97 22.26 -3.92 14.95
CA GLY A 97 21.57 -5.22 14.88
C GLY A 97 21.62 -5.85 13.50
N ILE A 98 21.41 -5.03 12.45
CA ILE A 98 21.56 -5.46 11.06
C ILE A 98 23.01 -5.83 10.76
N ALA A 99 23.94 -4.93 11.06
CA ALA A 99 25.37 -5.11 10.81
C ALA A 99 25.93 -6.38 11.45
N ALA A 100 25.42 -6.77 12.62
CA ALA A 100 25.83 -8.00 13.30
C ALA A 100 25.48 -9.27 12.51
N GLY A 101 24.46 -9.23 11.65
CA GLY A 101 24.06 -10.34 10.79
C GLY A 101 24.70 -10.33 9.40
N LEU A 102 25.35 -9.24 8.98
CA LEU A 102 25.96 -9.12 7.65
C LEU A 102 27.34 -9.81 7.60
N PRO A 103 27.73 -10.43 6.47
CA PRO A 103 28.95 -11.24 6.36
C PRO A 103 30.24 -10.42 6.19
N PHE A 104 30.24 -9.15 6.58
CA PHE A 104 31.38 -8.23 6.45
C PHE A 104 31.46 -7.27 7.64
N THR A 105 32.49 -6.41 7.68
CA THR A 105 32.70 -5.48 8.78
C THR A 105 32.03 -4.15 8.51
N THR A 106 31.13 -3.73 9.40
CA THR A 106 30.51 -2.39 9.35
C THR A 106 31.11 -1.50 10.43
N ARG A 107 31.55 -0.30 10.04
CA ARG A 107 32.11 0.70 10.96
C ARG A 107 31.12 1.86 11.11
N LEU A 108 30.72 2.15 12.34
CA LEU A 108 29.73 3.18 12.69
C LEU A 108 30.38 4.24 13.57
N THR A 109 30.20 5.52 13.21
CA THR A 109 30.59 6.68 14.02
C THR A 109 29.43 7.67 14.15
N GLY A 110 29.66 8.77 14.84
CA GLY A 110 28.71 9.86 14.99
C GLY A 110 29.40 11.18 15.31
N ASP A 111 28.61 12.19 15.65
CA ASP A 111 29.10 13.44 16.22
C ASP A 111 29.65 13.27 17.66
N ASP A 112 30.18 14.34 18.23
CA ASP A 112 30.76 14.33 19.59
C ASP A 112 29.75 13.94 20.67
N SER A 113 28.46 14.27 20.47
CA SER A 113 27.42 13.87 21.42
C SER A 113 27.19 12.35 21.36
N LEU A 114 27.03 11.79 20.15
CA LEU A 114 26.74 10.37 19.95
C LEU A 114 27.93 9.49 20.38
N ARG A 115 29.18 9.94 20.16
CA ARG A 115 30.40 9.25 20.63
C ARG A 115 30.52 9.13 22.14
N ASN A 116 29.74 9.90 22.90
CA ASN A 116 29.67 9.83 24.35
C ASN A 116 28.38 9.15 24.86
N ARG A 117 27.61 8.49 23.98
CA ARG A 117 26.42 7.72 24.37
C ARG A 117 26.74 6.24 24.54
N PRO A 118 26.31 5.61 25.64
CA PRO A 118 26.65 4.21 25.89
C PRO A 118 25.93 3.28 24.90
N MET A 119 26.69 2.37 24.28
CA MET A 119 26.18 1.33 23.38
C MET A 119 26.19 -0.07 23.99
N ARG A 120 26.73 -0.25 25.21
CA ARG A 120 26.75 -1.53 25.94
C ARG A 120 25.42 -2.29 25.87
N ARG A 121 24.29 -1.60 26.04
CA ARG A 121 22.93 -2.16 26.03
C ARG A 121 22.54 -2.91 24.75
N VAL A 122 23.19 -2.62 23.62
CA VAL A 122 23.04 -3.38 22.37
C VAL A 122 24.27 -4.24 22.07
N VAL A 123 25.46 -3.77 22.41
CA VAL A 123 26.72 -4.48 22.16
C VAL A 123 26.79 -5.79 22.93
N GLU A 124 26.42 -5.80 24.22
CA GLU A 124 26.46 -6.99 25.07
C GLU A 124 25.58 -8.13 24.54
N PRO A 125 24.27 -7.94 24.30
CA PRO A 125 23.45 -9.03 23.75
C PRO A 125 23.86 -9.43 22.33
N LEU A 126 24.32 -8.51 21.48
CA LEU A 126 24.82 -8.88 20.15
C LEU A 126 26.09 -9.75 20.22
N ARG A 127 27.00 -9.47 21.16
CA ARG A 127 28.14 -10.36 21.44
C ARG A 127 27.68 -11.75 21.92
N GLN A 128 26.64 -11.82 22.76
CA GLN A 128 26.04 -13.09 23.17
C GLN A 128 25.41 -13.87 22.00
N MET A 129 24.88 -13.17 20.98
CA MET A 129 24.42 -13.77 19.73
C MET A 129 25.57 -14.23 18.83
N GLY A 130 26.83 -13.90 19.13
CA GLY A 130 28.01 -14.30 18.35
C GLY A 130 28.66 -13.18 17.53
N ALA A 131 28.17 -11.94 17.60
CA ALA A 131 28.78 -10.82 16.89
C ALA A 131 30.15 -10.44 17.47
N LYS A 132 31.11 -10.13 16.61
CA LYS A 132 32.41 -9.57 17.03
C LYS A 132 32.33 -8.05 16.95
N ILE A 133 32.31 -7.39 18.10
CA ILE A 133 32.16 -5.93 18.19
C ILE A 133 33.33 -5.31 18.95
N SER A 134 34.05 -4.41 18.29
CA SER A 134 35.08 -3.54 18.89
C SER A 134 34.52 -2.14 19.10
N ALA A 135 34.80 -1.55 20.26
CA ALA A 135 34.32 -0.23 20.69
C ALA A 135 35.37 0.42 21.60
N ARG A 136 35.22 1.72 21.91
CA ARG A 136 36.01 2.37 22.97
C ARG A 136 35.65 1.80 24.34
N GLU A 137 36.54 1.99 25.31
CA GLU A 137 36.32 1.61 26.72
C GLU A 137 34.93 2.04 27.20
N GLY A 138 34.16 1.15 27.82
CA GLY A 138 32.77 1.41 28.20
C GLY A 138 31.72 1.14 27.10
N ASP A 139 32.14 0.58 25.97
CA ASP A 139 31.32 0.34 24.77
C ASP A 139 30.75 1.66 24.19
N PHE A 140 31.62 2.67 24.05
CA PHE A 140 31.30 3.93 23.39
C PHE A 140 31.71 3.91 21.89
N PRO A 141 30.99 4.62 21.01
CA PRO A 141 31.37 4.73 19.60
C PRO A 141 32.75 5.42 19.42
N PRO A 142 33.44 5.18 18.29
CA PRO A 142 33.01 4.41 17.12
C PRO A 142 32.95 2.90 17.37
N LEU A 143 32.06 2.22 16.62
CA LEU A 143 31.88 0.78 16.67
C LEU A 143 32.41 0.15 15.39
N ALA A 144 33.11 -0.98 15.51
CA ALA A 144 33.40 -1.88 14.39
C ALA A 144 32.73 -3.22 14.67
N ILE A 145 31.80 -3.62 13.80
CA ILE A 145 30.93 -4.79 13.96
C ILE A 145 31.24 -5.74 12.82
N THR A 146 31.79 -6.91 13.13
CA THR A 146 31.99 -8.01 12.18
C THR A 146 30.97 -9.11 12.48
N GLY A 147 30.09 -9.35 11.50
CA GLY A 147 28.93 -10.22 11.62
C GLY A 147 29.01 -11.51 10.78
N GLY A 148 27.83 -12.07 10.49
CA GLY A 148 27.64 -13.15 9.51
C GLY A 148 27.45 -14.55 10.10
N SER A 149 27.49 -14.69 11.43
CA SER A 149 27.31 -15.98 12.10
C SER A 149 26.60 -15.80 13.44
N LEU A 150 25.42 -15.18 13.40
CA LEU A 150 24.60 -14.99 14.59
C LEU A 150 23.80 -16.24 14.95
N PHE A 151 23.61 -16.46 16.23
CA PHE A 151 22.71 -17.45 16.80
C PHE A 151 21.60 -16.78 17.60
N GLY A 152 20.38 -17.30 17.47
CA GLY A 152 19.24 -16.86 18.26
C GLY A 152 19.47 -17.13 19.75
N ILE A 153 19.15 -16.15 20.58
CA ILE A 153 19.28 -16.24 22.05
C ILE A 153 17.93 -15.98 22.73
N SER A 154 17.80 -16.41 23.98
CA SER A 154 16.74 -15.96 24.88
C SER A 154 17.30 -14.87 25.80
N TYR A 155 16.90 -13.62 25.57
CA TYR A 155 17.46 -12.46 26.25
C TYR A 155 16.41 -11.74 27.10
N ARG A 156 16.65 -11.68 28.41
CA ARG A 156 15.87 -10.84 29.34
C ARG A 156 16.48 -9.45 29.37
N MET A 157 15.74 -8.47 28.88
CA MET A 157 16.21 -7.10 28.84
C MET A 157 16.35 -6.52 30.26
N PRO A 158 17.47 -5.88 30.60
CA PRO A 158 17.64 -5.25 31.92
C PRO A 158 16.76 -4.02 32.14
N MET A 159 16.20 -3.44 31.07
CA MET A 159 15.39 -2.23 31.09
C MET A 159 14.38 -2.25 29.94
N ALA A 160 13.23 -1.59 30.11
CA ALA A 160 12.25 -1.40 29.04
C ALA A 160 12.78 -0.39 28.02
N SER A 161 13.32 -0.88 26.90
CA SER A 161 13.96 -0.06 25.88
C SER A 161 13.62 -0.55 24.48
N ALA A 162 12.72 0.17 23.81
CA ALA A 162 12.30 -0.17 22.45
C ALA A 162 13.48 -0.24 21.46
N GLN A 163 14.53 0.57 21.63
CA GLN A 163 15.72 0.52 20.77
C GLN A 163 16.52 -0.78 20.94
N VAL A 164 16.63 -1.30 22.17
CA VAL A 164 17.33 -2.56 22.43
C VAL A 164 16.50 -3.71 21.88
N LYS A 165 15.18 -3.71 22.12
CA LYS A 165 14.26 -4.68 21.53
C LYS A 165 14.38 -4.68 20.00
N SER A 166 14.23 -3.53 19.35
CA SER A 166 14.32 -3.40 17.89
C SER A 166 15.66 -3.91 17.34
N CYS A 167 16.77 -3.56 17.98
CA CYS A 167 18.10 -4.03 17.59
C CYS A 167 18.19 -5.56 17.60
N LEU A 168 17.70 -6.20 18.67
CA LEU A 168 17.78 -7.66 18.82
C LEU A 168 16.78 -8.41 17.94
N LEU A 169 15.60 -7.83 17.68
CA LEU A 169 14.66 -8.38 16.70
C LEU A 169 15.25 -8.35 15.28
N LEU A 170 15.87 -7.23 14.89
CA LEU A 170 16.55 -7.12 13.58
C LEU A 170 17.73 -8.09 13.46
N ALA A 171 18.54 -8.23 14.51
CA ALA A 171 19.61 -9.22 14.55
C ALA A 171 19.08 -10.67 14.52
N GLY A 172 17.95 -10.92 15.19
CA GLY A 172 17.28 -12.21 15.24
C GLY A 172 16.77 -12.69 13.88
N LEU A 173 16.34 -11.78 13.00
CA LEU A 173 15.97 -12.11 11.62
C LEU A 173 17.15 -12.67 10.81
N LEU A 174 18.37 -12.26 11.15
CA LEU A 174 19.62 -12.64 10.48
C LEU A 174 20.36 -13.77 11.21
N ALA A 175 19.79 -14.29 12.30
CA ALA A 175 20.41 -15.31 13.13
C ALA A 175 19.94 -16.72 12.76
N LYS A 176 20.81 -17.70 13.01
CA LYS A 176 20.45 -19.12 13.01
C LYS A 176 19.72 -19.44 14.32
N GLY A 177 18.57 -20.10 14.25
CA GLY A 177 17.67 -20.32 15.36
C GLY A 177 16.80 -19.10 15.70
N SER A 178 15.75 -19.31 16.49
CA SER A 178 14.86 -18.23 16.92
C SER A 178 15.48 -17.37 18.02
N ALA A 179 15.30 -16.05 17.95
CA ALA A 179 15.59 -15.15 19.06
C ALA A 179 14.33 -14.85 19.88
N THR A 180 14.45 -14.89 21.21
CA THR A 180 13.36 -14.62 22.16
C THR A 180 13.75 -13.46 23.05
N ILE A 181 12.99 -12.38 23.01
CA ILE A 181 13.23 -11.15 23.76
C ILE A 181 12.17 -11.04 24.87
N ILE A 182 12.61 -10.93 26.11
CA ILE A 182 11.75 -10.83 27.29
C ILE A 182 11.89 -9.43 27.87
N GLU A 183 10.86 -8.61 27.75
CA GLU A 183 10.85 -7.25 28.28
C GLU A 183 10.41 -7.22 29.75
N PRO A 184 11.06 -6.40 30.61
CA PRO A 184 10.64 -6.23 32.00
C PRO A 184 9.34 -5.41 32.13
N ALA A 185 9.06 -4.54 31.16
CA ALA A 185 7.81 -3.78 31.02
C ALA A 185 7.59 -3.44 29.54
N LEU A 186 6.36 -3.13 29.15
CA LEU A 186 6.01 -2.81 27.77
C LEU A 186 6.75 -1.56 27.29
N SER A 187 7.35 -1.65 26.11
CA SER A 187 7.86 -0.51 25.36
C SER A 187 7.17 -0.43 23.99
N ARG A 188 7.32 0.70 23.27
CA ARG A 188 6.71 0.89 21.93
C ARG A 188 6.96 -0.32 21.03
N ASP A 189 5.94 -0.71 20.26
CA ASP A 189 5.86 -1.96 19.50
C ASP A 189 5.98 -1.75 17.97
N HIS A 190 6.47 -0.59 17.52
CA HIS A 190 6.55 -0.25 16.10
C HIS A 190 7.37 -1.27 15.29
N THR A 191 8.43 -1.85 15.87
CA THR A 191 9.21 -2.86 15.15
C THR A 191 8.42 -4.13 14.95
N GLU A 192 7.71 -4.59 15.97
CA GLU A 192 6.89 -5.79 15.91
C GLU A 192 5.79 -5.64 14.87
N ARG A 193 5.04 -4.54 14.93
CA ARG A 193 3.98 -4.24 13.94
C ARG A 193 4.54 -4.20 12.53
N MET A 194 5.66 -3.51 12.31
CA MET A 194 6.25 -3.39 10.99
C MET A 194 6.85 -4.70 10.50
N LEU A 195 7.51 -5.48 11.35
CA LEU A 195 8.03 -6.78 10.96
C LEU A 195 6.89 -7.74 10.61
N THR A 196 5.80 -7.75 11.37
CA THR A 196 4.58 -8.48 11.01
C THR A 196 4.01 -7.97 9.68
N TYR A 197 3.98 -6.65 9.46
CA TYR A 197 3.61 -6.01 8.18
C TYR A 197 4.63 -6.23 7.04
N PHE A 198 5.78 -6.84 7.27
CA PHE A 198 6.69 -7.28 6.19
C PHE A 198 6.78 -8.81 6.06
N GLY A 199 6.06 -9.55 6.90
CA GLY A 199 5.82 -10.99 6.74
C GLY A 199 6.60 -11.83 7.76
N ALA A 200 7.27 -11.18 8.71
CA ALA A 200 8.01 -11.86 9.74
C ALA A 200 7.06 -12.61 10.68
N ILE A 201 7.37 -13.88 10.93
CA ILE A 201 6.66 -14.71 11.90
C ILE A 201 7.09 -14.31 13.31
N LEU A 202 6.28 -13.47 13.94
CA LEU A 202 6.42 -13.06 15.33
C LEU A 202 5.40 -13.76 16.21
N LYS A 203 5.86 -14.30 17.35
CA LYS A 203 4.97 -14.76 18.42
C LYS A 203 5.13 -13.83 19.61
N THR A 204 4.03 -13.19 20.01
CA THR A 204 3.97 -12.32 21.18
C THR A 204 3.12 -12.98 22.27
N ASP A 205 3.64 -13.04 23.48
CA ASP A 205 2.89 -13.44 24.67
C ASP A 205 2.96 -12.29 25.69
N THR A 206 1.80 -11.88 26.20
CA THR A 206 1.65 -10.75 27.12
C THR A 206 1.42 -11.18 28.57
N THR A 207 1.49 -12.48 28.86
CA THR A 207 1.17 -13.03 30.20
C THR A 207 2.19 -14.08 30.66
N PRO A 208 2.83 -13.98 31.86
CA PRO A 208 3.06 -12.83 32.73
C PRO A 208 4.38 -12.08 32.40
N LYS A 209 5.02 -12.39 31.26
CA LYS A 209 6.27 -11.79 30.80
C LYS A 209 6.04 -11.36 29.35
N ASN A 210 6.34 -10.12 28.99
CA ASN A 210 6.21 -9.64 27.61
C ASN A 210 7.29 -10.30 26.75
N VAL A 211 6.94 -11.42 26.12
CA VAL A 211 7.86 -12.22 25.32
C VAL A 211 7.57 -11.98 23.85
N VAL A 212 8.60 -11.57 23.11
CA VAL A 212 8.57 -11.45 21.65
C VAL A 212 9.56 -12.46 21.08
N LYS A 213 9.06 -13.43 20.31
CA LYS A 213 9.88 -14.43 19.62
C LYS A 213 9.86 -14.19 18.13
N VAL A 214 11.03 -14.07 17.51
CA VAL A 214 11.23 -14.01 16.06
C VAL A 214 11.79 -15.35 15.57
N GLY A 215 11.15 -15.94 14.55
CA GLY A 215 11.55 -17.21 13.94
C GLY A 215 12.79 -17.12 13.06
N GLU A 216 13.26 -18.26 12.55
CA GLU A 216 14.35 -18.33 11.54
C GLU A 216 13.89 -17.80 10.17
N GLY A 217 14.80 -17.13 9.48
CA GLY A 217 14.75 -16.90 8.03
C GLY A 217 14.31 -15.50 7.62
N LEU A 218 15.26 -14.74 7.06
CA LEU A 218 15.01 -13.88 5.91
C LEU A 218 15.16 -14.74 4.64
N HIS A 219 14.11 -15.49 4.29
CA HIS A 219 13.70 -15.42 2.88
C HIS A 219 13.30 -13.96 2.63
N PRO A 220 13.37 -13.43 1.40
CA PRO A 220 12.78 -12.14 1.07
C PRO A 220 11.64 -11.84 2.01
N LEU A 221 11.67 -10.77 2.82
CA LEU A 221 10.38 -10.22 3.22
C LEU A 221 9.79 -9.95 1.84
N PRO A 222 8.80 -10.73 1.37
CA PRO A 222 8.08 -10.24 0.23
C PRO A 222 7.65 -8.87 0.74
N LEU A 223 7.76 -7.82 -0.09
CA LEU A 223 6.74 -6.79 0.03
C LEU A 223 5.46 -7.54 0.29
N PHE A 224 4.73 -7.21 1.36
CA PHE A 224 3.38 -7.73 1.43
C PHE A 224 2.82 -7.55 0.03
N HIS A 225 2.58 -8.65 -0.66
CA HIS A 225 1.77 -8.64 -1.85
C HIS A 225 0.39 -8.48 -1.25
N MET A 226 0.14 -7.24 -0.80
CA MET A 226 -1.15 -6.81 -0.37
C MET A 226 -2.03 -7.05 -1.56
N LYS A 227 -3.10 -7.80 -1.33
CA LYS A 227 -4.11 -7.99 -2.34
C LYS A 227 -4.47 -6.60 -2.84
N GLN A 228 -4.42 -6.44 -4.14
CA GLN A 228 -4.72 -5.19 -4.81
C GLN A 228 -6.24 -5.08 -4.86
N ILE A 229 -6.75 -4.01 -4.28
CA ILE A 229 -8.16 -3.67 -4.32
C ILE A 229 -8.39 -2.80 -5.55
N ILE A 230 -9.37 -3.19 -6.35
CA ILE A 230 -9.72 -2.59 -7.63
C ILE A 230 -11.18 -2.15 -7.56
N LEU A 231 -11.40 -0.85 -7.77
CA LEU A 231 -12.72 -0.21 -7.72
C LEU A 231 -13.13 0.27 -9.11
N SER A 232 -14.42 0.39 -9.37
CA SER A 232 -14.98 1.05 -10.57
C SER A 232 -16.36 1.57 -10.28
N ASP A 233 -16.84 2.50 -11.12
CA ASP A 233 -18.24 2.89 -11.18
C ASP A 233 -18.78 3.31 -9.80
N ILE A 234 -18.05 4.21 -9.13
CA ILE A 234 -18.41 4.77 -7.82
C ILE A 234 -19.56 5.77 -7.97
N HIS A 235 -19.67 6.44 -9.12
CA HIS A 235 -20.83 7.26 -9.50
C HIS A 235 -21.28 8.23 -8.41
N ALA A 236 -20.35 8.95 -7.78
CA ALA A 236 -20.63 9.96 -6.76
C ALA A 236 -21.48 9.45 -5.56
N ASN A 237 -21.42 8.14 -5.27
CA ASN A 237 -22.13 7.51 -4.16
C ASN A 237 -21.18 7.31 -2.97
N ILE A 238 -21.11 8.31 -2.09
CA ILE A 238 -20.18 8.33 -0.96
C ILE A 238 -20.53 7.27 0.10
N GLU A 239 -21.81 6.91 0.27
CA GLU A 239 -22.21 5.87 1.23
C GLU A 239 -21.67 4.50 0.81
N ALA A 240 -21.80 4.17 -0.48
CA ALA A 240 -21.26 2.94 -1.05
C ALA A 240 -19.74 2.94 -1.00
N LEU A 241 -19.10 4.04 -1.45
CA LEU A 241 -17.65 4.17 -1.41
C LEU A 241 -17.10 3.98 0.00
N THR A 242 -17.65 4.69 0.99
CA THR A 242 -17.23 4.58 2.39
C THR A 242 -17.32 3.14 2.89
N SER A 243 -18.41 2.44 2.58
CA SER A 243 -18.62 1.05 2.98
C SER A 243 -17.60 0.10 2.33
N VAL A 244 -17.28 0.33 1.05
CA VAL A 244 -16.25 -0.41 0.32
C VAL A 244 -14.87 -0.14 0.89
N LEU A 245 -14.48 1.12 1.10
CA LEU A 245 -13.16 1.48 1.64
C LEU A 245 -12.92 0.80 3.00
N LEU A 246 -13.90 0.87 3.92
CA LEU A 246 -13.82 0.23 5.25
C LEU A 246 -13.73 -1.31 5.19
N ALA A 247 -14.36 -1.94 4.21
CA ALA A 247 -14.28 -3.39 4.01
C ALA A 247 -12.95 -3.79 3.37
N ALA A 248 -12.55 -3.06 2.32
CA ALA A 248 -11.38 -3.33 1.51
C ALA A 248 -10.06 -3.12 2.26
N GLU A 249 -9.98 -2.12 3.16
CA GLU A 249 -8.80 -1.89 4.02
C GLU A 249 -8.39 -3.11 4.86
N LYS A 250 -9.34 -4.02 5.12
CA LYS A 250 -9.07 -5.27 5.86
C LYS A 250 -8.56 -6.39 4.98
N GLU A 251 -8.73 -6.28 3.66
CA GLU A 251 -8.37 -7.32 2.68
C GLU A 251 -7.11 -6.97 1.89
N GLY A 252 -6.82 -5.68 1.68
CA GLY A 252 -5.73 -5.26 0.82
C GLY A 252 -5.57 -3.76 0.66
N GLU A 253 -4.68 -3.37 -0.27
CA GLU A 253 -4.39 -1.97 -0.59
C GLU A 253 -5.31 -1.46 -1.71
N ILE A 254 -5.87 -0.27 -1.58
CA ILE A 254 -6.65 0.38 -2.64
C ILE A 254 -5.69 0.85 -3.73
N THR A 255 -5.47 -0.01 -4.73
CA THR A 255 -4.40 0.17 -5.73
C THR A 255 -4.93 0.81 -7.01
N TYR A 256 -6.11 0.41 -7.47
CA TYR A 256 -6.62 0.81 -8.79
C TYR A 256 -8.08 1.31 -8.72
N CYS A 257 -8.38 2.31 -9.54
CA CYS A 257 -9.74 2.74 -9.84
C CYS A 257 -9.95 2.79 -11.36
N LEU A 258 -10.97 2.12 -11.85
CA LEU A 258 -11.23 1.96 -13.28
C LEU A 258 -12.12 3.07 -13.86
N GLY A 259 -12.20 4.22 -13.19
CA GLY A 259 -12.99 5.37 -13.63
C GLY A 259 -14.43 5.37 -13.15
N ASP A 260 -15.19 6.36 -13.62
CA ASP A 260 -16.55 6.68 -13.18
C ASP A 260 -16.62 6.87 -11.66
N ILE A 261 -15.72 7.70 -11.13
CA ILE A 261 -15.77 8.21 -9.76
C ILE A 261 -16.99 9.11 -9.58
N ILE A 262 -17.27 9.94 -10.59
CA ILE A 262 -18.40 10.88 -10.62
C ILE A 262 -19.55 10.34 -11.48
N GLY A 263 -20.71 11.00 -11.49
CA GLY A 263 -21.80 10.64 -12.39
C GLY A 263 -23.16 10.67 -11.72
N TYR A 264 -23.76 9.50 -11.50
CA TYR A 264 -25.18 9.39 -11.17
C TYR A 264 -25.58 9.86 -9.76
N GLY A 265 -24.64 9.92 -8.83
CA GLY A 265 -24.88 10.19 -7.42
C GLY A 265 -24.66 11.65 -6.99
N PRO A 266 -24.99 11.96 -5.73
CA PRO A 266 -25.10 13.34 -5.26
C PRO A 266 -23.82 13.89 -4.62
N ASN A 267 -22.74 13.11 -4.52
CA ASN A 267 -21.51 13.48 -3.78
C ASN A 267 -20.23 13.34 -4.63
N PRO A 268 -20.11 14.05 -5.78
CA PRO A 268 -18.98 13.87 -6.69
C PRO A 268 -17.65 14.37 -6.08
N SER A 269 -17.66 15.54 -5.45
CA SER A 269 -16.45 16.14 -4.85
C SER A 269 -15.96 15.32 -3.66
N GLU A 270 -16.87 14.83 -2.80
CA GLU A 270 -16.50 13.99 -1.65
C GLU A 270 -15.90 12.65 -2.09
N CYS A 271 -16.45 12.03 -3.13
CA CYS A 271 -15.87 10.81 -3.71
C CYS A 271 -14.47 11.09 -4.29
N LEU A 272 -14.29 12.17 -5.05
CA LEU A 272 -12.98 12.55 -5.60
C LEU A 272 -11.95 12.81 -4.50
N GLN A 273 -12.35 13.51 -3.43
CA GLN A 273 -11.52 13.77 -2.26
C GLN A 273 -11.11 12.47 -1.55
N ALA A 274 -12.06 11.56 -1.32
CA ALA A 274 -11.75 10.24 -0.76
C ALA A 274 -10.74 9.49 -1.64
N MET A 275 -10.99 9.42 -2.96
CA MET A 275 -10.06 8.76 -3.88
C MET A 275 -8.69 9.44 -3.93
N ARG A 276 -8.63 10.76 -3.76
CA ARG A 276 -7.35 11.51 -3.67
C ARG A 276 -6.57 11.11 -2.42
N HIS A 277 -7.24 10.93 -1.29
CA HIS A 277 -6.61 10.48 -0.04
C HIS A 277 -5.96 9.11 -0.20
N TYR A 278 -6.65 8.14 -0.80
CA TYR A 278 -6.09 6.80 -1.05
C TYR A 278 -5.12 6.76 -2.22
N SER A 279 -5.17 7.75 -3.13
CA SER A 279 -4.27 7.89 -4.29
C SER A 279 -4.11 6.62 -5.15
N PRO A 280 -5.17 5.86 -5.47
CA PRO A 280 -5.04 4.73 -6.39
C PRO A 280 -4.69 5.23 -7.79
N LEU A 281 -4.02 4.38 -8.57
CA LEU A 281 -3.88 4.63 -9.99
C LEU A 281 -5.27 4.55 -10.64
N THR A 282 -5.76 5.71 -11.06
CA THR A 282 -7.10 5.88 -11.60
C THR A 282 -7.04 6.08 -13.10
N VAL A 283 -7.86 5.35 -13.86
CA VAL A 283 -8.04 5.56 -15.31
C VAL A 283 -9.35 6.32 -15.58
N MET A 284 -9.45 6.90 -16.77
CA MET A 284 -10.58 7.74 -17.17
C MET A 284 -11.85 6.91 -17.42
N GLY A 285 -12.98 7.31 -16.82
CA GLY A 285 -14.31 6.81 -17.15
C GLY A 285 -15.02 7.68 -18.19
N ASN A 286 -16.16 7.20 -18.68
CA ASN A 286 -16.95 7.99 -19.63
C ASN A 286 -17.63 9.18 -18.94
N HIS A 287 -17.91 9.11 -17.63
CA HIS A 287 -18.47 10.25 -16.90
C HIS A 287 -17.44 11.35 -16.67
N GLU A 288 -16.19 11.01 -16.32
CA GLU A 288 -15.09 11.98 -16.26
C GLU A 288 -14.81 12.62 -17.63
N THR A 289 -14.80 11.80 -18.69
CA THR A 289 -14.64 12.31 -20.05
C THR A 289 -15.79 13.26 -20.42
N ALA A 290 -17.02 12.98 -19.98
CA ALA A 290 -18.19 13.78 -20.33
C ALA A 290 -18.19 15.17 -19.66
N VAL A 291 -17.65 15.30 -18.44
CA VAL A 291 -17.50 16.62 -17.80
C VAL A 291 -16.38 17.45 -18.46
N LEU A 292 -15.32 16.80 -18.94
CA LEU A 292 -14.25 17.48 -19.69
C LEU A 292 -14.66 17.86 -21.12
N HIS A 293 -15.53 17.04 -21.74
CA HIS A 293 -15.99 17.21 -23.10
C HIS A 293 -17.52 17.10 -23.19
N PRO A 294 -18.27 18.16 -22.81
CA PRO A 294 -19.73 18.12 -22.73
C PRO A 294 -20.45 17.69 -24.02
N GLY A 295 -19.84 17.90 -25.19
CA GLY A 295 -20.37 17.43 -26.48
C GLY A 295 -20.57 15.91 -26.56
N MET A 296 -19.81 15.13 -25.77
CA MET A 296 -19.95 13.67 -25.69
C MET A 296 -21.28 13.24 -25.06
N THR A 297 -21.90 14.09 -24.23
CA THR A 297 -23.20 13.77 -23.62
C THR A 297 -24.32 13.60 -24.66
N ALA A 298 -24.11 13.99 -25.92
CA ALA A 298 -25.06 13.79 -27.02
C ALA A 298 -25.46 12.32 -27.23
N VAL A 299 -24.56 11.37 -26.94
CA VAL A 299 -24.84 9.92 -27.05
C VAL A 299 -25.33 9.28 -25.75
N PHE A 300 -25.38 10.05 -24.65
CA PHE A 300 -25.82 9.56 -23.35
C PHE A 300 -27.35 9.50 -23.30
N ASN A 301 -27.88 8.58 -22.48
CA ASN A 301 -29.29 8.60 -22.15
C ASN A 301 -29.66 9.91 -21.41
N PRO A 302 -30.94 10.35 -21.46
CA PRO A 302 -31.34 11.64 -20.89
C PRO A 302 -31.01 11.81 -19.40
N GLU A 303 -31.13 10.76 -18.59
CA GLU A 303 -30.88 10.85 -17.16
C GLU A 303 -29.38 10.93 -16.83
N ALA A 304 -28.54 10.16 -17.55
CA ALA A 304 -27.10 10.26 -17.46
C ALA A 304 -26.59 11.65 -17.87
N ARG A 305 -27.16 12.22 -18.94
CA ARG A 305 -26.82 13.58 -19.40
C ARG A 305 -27.12 14.63 -18.33
N LYS A 306 -28.31 14.58 -17.71
CA LYS A 306 -28.67 15.50 -16.62
C LYS A 306 -27.70 15.38 -15.44
N ALA A 307 -27.35 14.14 -15.06
CA ALA A 307 -26.42 13.90 -13.96
C ALA A 307 -25.00 14.45 -14.25
N VAL A 308 -24.51 14.35 -15.48
CA VAL A 308 -23.22 14.94 -15.90
C VAL A 308 -23.25 16.46 -15.82
N PHE A 309 -24.32 17.11 -16.29
CA PHE A 309 -24.44 18.57 -16.19
C PHE A 309 -24.51 19.02 -14.74
N TRP A 310 -25.32 18.34 -13.92
CA TRP A 310 -25.36 18.59 -12.49
C TRP A 310 -23.99 18.42 -11.84
N THR A 311 -23.28 17.33 -12.14
CA THR A 311 -21.94 17.05 -11.61
C THR A 311 -20.95 18.16 -11.94
N THR A 312 -20.98 18.69 -13.18
CA THR A 312 -20.11 19.79 -13.62
C THR A 312 -20.25 21.04 -12.74
N GLU A 313 -21.45 21.29 -12.20
CA GLU A 313 -21.72 22.41 -11.30
C GLU A 313 -21.31 22.14 -9.84
N HIS A 314 -20.95 20.90 -9.51
CA HIS A 314 -20.71 20.40 -8.14
C HIS A 314 -19.30 19.81 -7.94
N ILE A 315 -18.38 20.05 -8.87
CA ILE A 315 -16.95 19.74 -8.74
C ILE A 315 -16.12 21.03 -8.84
N PHE A 316 -15.12 21.17 -7.98
CA PHE A 316 -14.44 22.46 -7.78
C PHE A 316 -12.94 22.31 -7.61
N GLY A 317 -12.20 23.35 -8.02
CA GLY A 317 -10.77 23.48 -7.75
C GLY A 317 -9.95 22.25 -8.15
N GLU A 318 -9.32 21.62 -7.15
CA GLU A 318 -8.47 20.44 -7.30
C GLU A 318 -9.20 19.21 -7.90
N ASP A 319 -10.54 19.15 -7.83
CA ASP A 319 -11.32 18.08 -8.47
C ASP A 319 -11.11 18.05 -9.98
N TRP A 320 -11.09 19.23 -10.61
CA TRP A 320 -10.82 19.35 -12.04
C TRP A 320 -9.39 18.97 -12.39
N GLU A 321 -8.42 19.29 -11.52
CA GLU A 321 -7.03 18.92 -11.72
C GLU A 321 -6.83 17.42 -11.64
N GLN A 322 -7.48 16.78 -10.65
CA GLN A 322 -7.49 15.33 -10.49
C GLN A 322 -8.07 14.63 -11.71
N ILE A 323 -9.26 15.04 -12.18
CA ILE A 323 -9.93 14.44 -13.35
C ILE A 323 -9.05 14.57 -14.60
N ARG A 324 -8.47 15.75 -14.86
CA ARG A 324 -7.59 15.98 -16.03
C ARG A 324 -6.32 15.13 -16.03
N ALA A 325 -5.90 14.65 -14.86
CA ALA A 325 -4.69 13.85 -14.73
C ALA A 325 -4.91 12.36 -15.05
N PHE A 326 -6.16 11.89 -15.13
CA PHE A 326 -6.44 10.47 -15.37
C PHE A 326 -6.05 10.08 -16.81
N PRO A 327 -5.21 9.04 -17.01
CA PRO A 327 -4.98 8.47 -18.34
C PRO A 327 -6.20 7.67 -18.80
N LEU A 328 -6.42 7.58 -20.11
CA LEU A 328 -7.49 6.77 -20.69
C LEU A 328 -7.34 5.27 -20.35
N THR A 329 -6.11 4.76 -20.44
CA THR A 329 -5.74 3.38 -20.12
C THR A 329 -4.38 3.35 -19.42
N LYS A 330 -4.10 2.25 -18.72
CA LYS A 330 -2.78 2.01 -18.13
C LYS A 330 -2.38 0.54 -18.23
N THR A 331 -1.14 0.29 -18.59
CA THR A 331 -0.53 -1.05 -18.52
C THR A 331 0.56 -1.07 -17.47
N GLN A 332 0.53 -2.09 -16.61
CA GLN A 332 1.55 -2.37 -15.59
C GLN A 332 1.92 -3.86 -15.62
N GLY A 333 3.07 -4.17 -16.22
CA GLY A 333 3.48 -5.57 -16.43
C GLY A 333 2.49 -6.30 -17.33
N ASN A 334 1.90 -7.39 -16.82
CA ASN A 334 0.87 -8.17 -17.52
C ASN A 334 -0.56 -7.69 -17.22
N ILE A 335 -0.72 -6.63 -16.42
CA ILE A 335 -2.02 -6.08 -16.05
C ILE A 335 -2.35 -4.89 -16.97
N ILE A 336 -3.57 -4.87 -17.50
CA ILE A 336 -4.14 -3.76 -18.25
C ILE A 336 -5.35 -3.22 -17.49
N LEU A 337 -5.41 -1.90 -17.37
CA LEU A 337 -6.46 -1.16 -16.69
C LEU A 337 -7.12 -0.21 -17.69
N LEU A 338 -8.43 -0.29 -17.81
CA LEU A 338 -9.25 0.64 -18.58
C LEU A 338 -10.67 0.65 -18.01
N HIS A 339 -11.49 1.60 -18.44
CA HIS A 339 -12.89 1.61 -18.06
C HIS A 339 -13.76 0.76 -19.01
N SER A 340 -13.54 0.86 -20.33
CA SER A 340 -14.42 0.30 -21.37
C SER A 340 -13.84 -0.95 -22.07
N ASN A 341 -13.58 -0.88 -23.38
CA ASN A 341 -13.10 -1.98 -24.22
C ASN A 341 -11.64 -1.75 -24.68
N LEU A 342 -10.90 -2.83 -24.92
CA LEU A 342 -9.46 -2.78 -25.23
C LEU A 342 -9.12 -2.26 -26.62
N MET A 343 -10.03 -2.43 -27.59
CA MET A 343 -9.77 -2.14 -29.00
C MET A 343 -9.93 -0.65 -29.32
N GLU A 344 -11.01 -0.04 -28.81
CA GLU A 344 -11.40 1.35 -29.05
C GLU A 344 -11.90 1.97 -27.73
N PRO A 345 -11.02 2.13 -26.71
CA PRO A 345 -11.42 2.55 -25.36
C PRO A 345 -12.11 3.92 -25.33
N GLU A 346 -11.74 4.83 -26.22
CA GLU A 346 -12.29 6.18 -26.35
C GLU A 346 -13.72 6.23 -26.89
N LYS A 347 -14.23 5.11 -27.45
CA LYS A 347 -15.59 5.02 -27.97
C LYS A 347 -16.62 4.57 -26.94
N TRP A 348 -16.19 4.11 -25.77
CA TRP A 348 -17.07 3.70 -24.66
C TRP A 348 -18.12 2.66 -25.09
N HIS A 349 -17.72 1.71 -25.93
CA HIS A 349 -18.58 0.58 -26.27
C HIS A 349 -18.70 -0.37 -25.07
N TYR A 350 -19.94 -0.75 -24.76
CA TYR A 350 -20.24 -1.78 -23.76
C TYR A 350 -19.86 -3.16 -24.29
N LEU A 351 -19.34 -4.01 -23.40
CA LEU A 351 -19.12 -5.43 -23.67
C LEU A 351 -20.33 -6.22 -23.15
N ASN A 352 -21.33 -6.41 -24.01
CA ASN A 352 -22.64 -6.94 -23.60
C ASN A 352 -22.92 -8.36 -24.12
N SER A 353 -22.07 -8.90 -24.99
CA SER A 353 -22.19 -10.27 -25.48
C SER A 353 -20.91 -11.08 -25.28
N ASP A 354 -21.04 -12.41 -25.33
CA ASP A 354 -19.90 -13.32 -25.27
C ASP A 354 -18.93 -13.07 -26.44
N GLU A 355 -19.44 -12.70 -27.62
CA GLU A 355 -18.60 -12.34 -28.77
C GLU A 355 -17.76 -11.08 -28.51
N ASP A 356 -18.35 -10.04 -27.90
CA ASP A 356 -17.62 -8.82 -27.53
C ASP A 356 -16.49 -9.13 -26.53
N LEU A 357 -16.81 -9.94 -25.51
CA LEU A 357 -15.87 -10.36 -24.47
C LEU A 357 -14.75 -11.24 -25.04
N GLU A 358 -15.09 -12.21 -25.89
CA GLU A 358 -14.11 -13.08 -26.55
C GLU A 358 -13.19 -12.28 -27.48
N ALA A 359 -13.72 -11.33 -28.26
CA ALA A 359 -12.91 -10.47 -29.12
C ALA A 359 -11.87 -9.67 -28.31
N ASN A 360 -12.26 -9.14 -27.16
CA ASN A 360 -11.35 -8.42 -26.24
C ASN A 360 -10.31 -9.36 -25.61
N LEU A 361 -10.71 -10.56 -25.19
CA LEU A 361 -9.78 -11.58 -24.68
C LEU A 361 -8.75 -12.01 -25.73
N ARG A 362 -9.15 -12.09 -27.01
CA ARG A 362 -8.25 -12.41 -28.13
C ARG A 362 -7.25 -11.30 -28.41
N TYR A 363 -7.59 -10.04 -28.08
CA TYR A 363 -6.68 -8.90 -28.19
C TYR A 363 -5.54 -8.93 -27.15
N LEU A 364 -5.78 -9.57 -25.99
CA LEU A 364 -4.76 -9.73 -24.96
C LEU A 364 -3.64 -10.68 -25.40
N GLY A 365 -2.42 -10.41 -24.94
CA GLY A 365 -1.30 -11.35 -24.99
C GLY A 365 -1.41 -12.45 -23.93
N ASP A 366 -0.68 -13.54 -24.13
CA ASP A 366 -0.72 -14.68 -23.21
C ASP A 366 -0.30 -14.31 -21.79
N GLY A 367 -1.08 -14.78 -20.80
CA GLY A 367 -0.86 -14.47 -19.39
C GLY A 367 -1.23 -13.04 -18.98
N GLN A 368 -1.81 -12.23 -19.87
CA GLN A 368 -2.31 -10.90 -19.52
C GLN A 368 -3.68 -10.96 -18.83
N VAL A 369 -3.86 -10.01 -17.91
CA VAL A 369 -5.09 -9.81 -17.15
C VAL A 369 -5.56 -8.38 -17.38
N CYS A 370 -6.79 -8.21 -17.80
CA CYS A 370 -7.41 -6.93 -18.03
C CYS A 370 -8.52 -6.70 -17.01
N PHE A 371 -8.45 -5.59 -16.26
CA PHE A 371 -9.53 -5.15 -15.38
C PHE A 371 -10.29 -4.00 -16.06
N PHE A 372 -11.61 -4.10 -16.09
CA PHE A 372 -12.50 -3.10 -16.68
C PHE A 372 -13.79 -2.89 -15.87
N GLY A 373 -14.58 -1.87 -16.24
CA GLY A 373 -15.84 -1.49 -15.61
C GLY A 373 -16.95 -1.26 -16.64
N HIS A 374 -17.64 -0.13 -16.54
CA HIS A 374 -18.56 0.42 -17.53
C HIS A 374 -19.92 -0.28 -17.68
N THR A 375 -20.00 -1.62 -17.69
CA THR A 375 -21.29 -2.34 -17.71
C THR A 375 -21.96 -2.39 -16.33
N HIS A 376 -21.20 -2.10 -15.27
CA HIS A 376 -21.55 -2.19 -13.83
C HIS A 376 -21.87 -3.62 -13.32
N ALA A 377 -21.81 -4.63 -14.19
CA ALA A 377 -22.09 -6.02 -13.85
C ALA A 377 -20.77 -6.79 -13.73
N PRO A 378 -20.42 -7.32 -12.54
CA PRO A 378 -19.15 -8.00 -12.37
C PRO A 378 -19.13 -9.32 -13.16
N GLY A 379 -17.93 -9.69 -13.59
CA GLY A 379 -17.72 -10.86 -14.44
C GLY A 379 -16.24 -11.24 -14.49
N VAL A 380 -15.96 -12.53 -14.56
CA VAL A 380 -14.61 -13.05 -14.74
C VAL A 380 -14.61 -13.92 -15.99
N TYR A 381 -13.94 -13.47 -17.03
CA TYR A 381 -13.91 -14.14 -18.33
C TYR A 381 -12.50 -14.60 -18.64
N CYS A 382 -12.39 -15.79 -19.25
CA CYS A 382 -11.12 -16.45 -19.51
C CYS A 382 -11.08 -16.97 -20.94
N LEU A 383 -9.95 -16.76 -21.61
CA LEU A 383 -9.58 -17.44 -22.85
C LEU A 383 -8.35 -18.31 -22.58
N LYS A 384 -8.54 -19.62 -22.70
CA LYS A 384 -7.49 -20.63 -22.50
C LYS A 384 -7.56 -21.66 -23.63
N ASP A 385 -6.42 -21.92 -24.27
CA ASP A 385 -6.32 -22.86 -25.39
C ASP A 385 -7.39 -22.61 -26.48
N ASP A 386 -7.57 -21.32 -26.83
CA ASP A 386 -8.60 -20.81 -27.76
C ASP A 386 -10.06 -21.05 -27.34
N ARG A 387 -10.33 -21.44 -26.10
CA ARG A 387 -11.67 -21.63 -25.56
C ARG A 387 -12.06 -20.50 -24.62
N PHE A 388 -13.15 -19.82 -24.97
CA PHE A 388 -13.80 -18.83 -24.14
C PHE A 388 -14.59 -19.50 -23.01
N SER A 389 -14.56 -18.90 -21.81
CA SER A 389 -15.39 -19.30 -20.68
C SER A 389 -15.70 -18.13 -19.75
N SER A 390 -16.90 -18.14 -19.20
CA SER A 390 -17.29 -17.30 -18.06
C SER A 390 -17.11 -18.08 -16.77
N LEU A 391 -16.42 -17.50 -15.79
CA LEU A 391 -16.07 -18.12 -14.52
C LEU A 391 -16.98 -17.62 -13.39
N PRO A 392 -17.21 -18.44 -12.34
CA PRO A 392 -18.07 -18.03 -11.22
C PRO A 392 -17.54 -16.80 -10.48
N ILE A 393 -18.40 -15.82 -10.24
CA ILE A 393 -18.06 -14.57 -9.52
C ILE A 393 -18.26 -14.67 -8.00
N ASP A 394 -18.97 -15.69 -7.52
CA ASP A 394 -19.28 -15.93 -6.10
C ASP A 394 -18.13 -16.62 -5.34
N LYS A 395 -17.05 -16.96 -6.05
CA LYS A 395 -15.88 -17.68 -5.51
C LYS A 395 -14.60 -16.96 -5.88
N GLU A 396 -13.55 -17.28 -5.14
CA GLU A 396 -12.20 -16.91 -5.53
C GLU A 396 -11.78 -17.77 -6.74
N VAL A 397 -11.33 -17.11 -7.79
CA VAL A 397 -10.89 -17.71 -9.04
C VAL A 397 -9.37 -17.70 -9.09
N LYS A 398 -8.75 -18.86 -9.30
CA LYS A 398 -7.32 -18.97 -9.54
C LYS A 398 -7.02 -18.75 -11.02
N LEU A 399 -6.16 -17.79 -11.31
CA LEU A 399 -5.70 -17.45 -12.65
C LEU A 399 -4.61 -18.43 -13.09
N GLU A 400 -4.85 -19.09 -14.21
CA GLU A 400 -3.97 -20.10 -14.76
C GLU A 400 -2.86 -19.47 -15.61
N PRO A 401 -1.60 -19.93 -15.49
CA PRO A 401 -0.51 -19.44 -16.32
C PRO A 401 -0.82 -19.57 -17.82
N GLY A 402 -0.46 -18.56 -18.61
CA GLY A 402 -0.66 -18.53 -20.06
C GLY A 402 -2.10 -18.20 -20.49
N SER A 403 -3.09 -18.30 -19.60
CA SER A 403 -4.47 -17.92 -19.90
C SER A 403 -4.63 -16.40 -19.90
N ARG A 404 -5.61 -15.91 -20.66
CA ARG A 404 -5.92 -14.48 -20.78
C ARG A 404 -7.21 -14.21 -20.02
N TYR A 405 -7.22 -13.14 -19.24
CA TYR A 405 -8.36 -12.83 -18.37
C TYR A 405 -8.88 -11.43 -18.64
N LEU A 406 -10.20 -11.31 -18.66
CA LEU A 406 -10.94 -10.05 -18.73
C LEU A 406 -11.90 -10.02 -17.54
N ILE A 407 -11.75 -9.04 -16.67
CA ILE A 407 -12.38 -9.03 -15.35
C ILE A 407 -13.14 -7.73 -15.17
N ASN A 408 -14.47 -7.81 -15.17
CA ASN A 408 -15.32 -6.70 -14.79
C ASN A 408 -15.43 -6.67 -13.27
N VAL A 409 -15.00 -5.57 -12.65
CA VAL A 409 -14.96 -5.46 -11.18
C VAL A 409 -16.34 -5.16 -10.56
N GLY A 410 -17.35 -4.92 -11.41
CA GLY A 410 -18.68 -4.49 -11.02
C GLY A 410 -18.72 -2.99 -10.72
N SER A 411 -19.71 -2.59 -9.93
CA SER A 411 -19.88 -1.19 -9.56
C SER A 411 -19.96 -0.99 -8.06
N VAL A 412 -19.22 0.01 -7.57
CA VAL A 412 -19.31 0.46 -6.19
C VAL A 412 -20.64 1.17 -5.97
N GLY A 413 -20.98 2.15 -6.80
CA GLY A 413 -22.06 3.10 -6.51
C GLY A 413 -23.40 2.82 -7.18
N GLN A 414 -23.43 2.02 -8.25
CA GLN A 414 -24.63 1.71 -9.00
C GLN A 414 -24.58 0.30 -9.64
N PRO A 415 -24.57 -0.80 -8.87
CA PRO A 415 -24.65 -2.16 -9.42
C PRO A 415 -25.80 -2.35 -10.41
N ARG A 416 -25.61 -3.20 -11.44
CA ARG A 416 -26.62 -3.48 -12.49
C ARG A 416 -26.89 -4.97 -12.74
N ASP A 417 -26.57 -5.81 -11.77
CA ASP A 417 -26.70 -7.27 -11.88
C ASP A 417 -27.79 -7.89 -10.99
N GLY A 418 -28.69 -7.07 -10.45
CA GLY A 418 -29.78 -7.49 -9.58
C GLY A 418 -29.42 -7.63 -8.11
N ASP A 419 -28.18 -7.33 -7.73
CA ASP A 419 -27.72 -7.26 -6.34
C ASP A 419 -27.44 -5.78 -5.97
N PRO A 420 -28.18 -5.18 -5.02
CA PRO A 420 -27.99 -3.78 -4.66
C PRO A 420 -26.70 -3.51 -3.87
N ARG A 421 -25.96 -4.54 -3.43
CA ARG A 421 -24.70 -4.38 -2.69
C ARG A 421 -23.59 -3.90 -3.60
N ALA A 422 -22.79 -2.96 -3.09
CA ALA A 422 -21.61 -2.43 -3.77
C ALA A 422 -20.60 -3.54 -4.06
N ALA A 423 -20.00 -3.53 -5.24
CA ALA A 423 -19.01 -4.50 -5.66
C ALA A 423 -17.60 -3.90 -5.73
N TYR A 424 -16.60 -4.69 -5.38
CA TYR A 424 -15.19 -4.40 -5.63
C TYR A 424 -14.43 -5.69 -5.90
N CYS A 425 -13.24 -5.57 -6.49
CA CYS A 425 -12.40 -6.71 -6.82
C CYS A 425 -11.18 -6.76 -5.90
N VAL A 426 -10.85 -7.96 -5.43
CA VAL A 426 -9.64 -8.29 -4.68
C VAL A 426 -8.76 -9.15 -5.57
N PHE A 427 -7.59 -8.65 -5.92
CA PHE A 427 -6.63 -9.34 -6.77
C PHE A 427 -5.34 -9.65 -6.01
N ASP A 428 -4.97 -10.92 -5.92
CA ASP A 428 -3.73 -11.37 -5.33
C ASP A 428 -2.74 -11.75 -6.46
N PRO A 429 -1.73 -10.91 -6.74
CA PRO A 429 -0.79 -11.17 -7.83
C PRO A 429 0.10 -12.40 -7.59
N ASP A 430 0.33 -12.78 -6.33
CA ASP A 430 1.20 -13.89 -5.95
C ASP A 430 0.48 -15.22 -6.00
N ALA A 431 -0.65 -15.29 -5.31
CA ALA A 431 -1.52 -16.45 -5.36
C ALA A 431 -2.15 -16.61 -6.76
N LYS A 432 -2.09 -15.55 -7.57
CA LYS A 432 -2.76 -15.41 -8.86
C LYS A 432 -4.23 -15.70 -8.69
N THR A 433 -4.87 -15.00 -7.76
CA THR A 433 -6.30 -15.18 -7.49
C THR A 433 -7.05 -13.88 -7.65
N VAL A 434 -8.28 -13.95 -8.12
CA VAL A 434 -9.20 -12.83 -8.14
C VAL A 434 -10.49 -13.21 -7.43
N ALA A 435 -11.07 -12.27 -6.69
CA ALA A 435 -12.38 -12.45 -6.10
C ALA A 435 -13.19 -11.16 -6.13
N ILE A 436 -14.45 -11.26 -6.53
CA ILE A 436 -15.40 -10.16 -6.42
C ILE A 436 -16.01 -10.20 -5.01
N ARG A 437 -16.02 -9.04 -4.36
CA ARG A 437 -16.57 -8.84 -3.02
C ARG A 437 -17.81 -7.98 -3.10
N ARG A 438 -18.72 -8.19 -2.15
CA ARG A 438 -19.96 -7.44 -2.01
C ARG A 438 -20.09 -6.89 -0.62
N VAL A 439 -20.44 -5.61 -0.52
CA VAL A 439 -20.68 -4.94 0.75
C VAL A 439 -22.02 -4.21 0.73
N SER A 440 -22.78 -4.38 1.80
CA SER A 440 -24.02 -3.62 2.00
C SER A 440 -23.67 -2.19 2.41
N TYR A 441 -24.44 -1.23 1.91
CA TYR A 441 -24.36 0.18 2.28
C TYR A 441 -25.78 0.74 2.46
N ASP A 442 -25.90 1.92 3.07
CA ASP A 442 -27.18 2.59 3.24
C ASP A 442 -27.64 3.26 1.93
N PHE A 443 -28.14 2.45 0.99
CA PHE A 443 -28.65 2.96 -0.28
C PHE A 443 -29.85 3.90 -0.10
N ARG A 444 -30.60 3.81 1.00
CA ARG A 444 -31.76 4.69 1.25
C ARG A 444 -31.30 6.11 1.54
N LEU A 445 -30.18 6.27 2.23
CA LEU A 445 -29.55 7.57 2.43
C LEU A 445 -29.11 8.18 1.09
N THR A 446 -28.44 7.41 0.24
CA THR A 446 -28.06 7.87 -1.12
C THR A 446 -29.29 8.21 -1.96
N GLN A 447 -30.34 7.38 -1.93
CA GLN A 447 -31.60 7.64 -2.62
C GLN A 447 -32.19 8.99 -2.22
N ARG A 448 -32.25 9.26 -0.91
CA ARG A 448 -32.74 10.54 -0.40
C ARG A 448 -31.91 11.71 -0.90
N LYS A 449 -30.59 11.61 -0.83
CA LYS A 449 -29.68 12.65 -1.31
C LYS A 449 -29.80 12.91 -2.81
N ILE A 450 -30.02 11.88 -3.64
CA ILE A 450 -30.26 12.04 -5.08
C ILE A 450 -31.54 12.88 -5.30
N ILE A 451 -32.63 12.56 -4.59
CA ILE A 451 -33.89 13.31 -4.71
C ILE A 451 -33.73 14.74 -4.20
N ASP A 452 -33.09 14.93 -3.04
CA ASP A 452 -32.87 16.24 -2.42
C ASP A 452 -31.95 17.14 -3.28
N ALA A 453 -31.10 16.54 -4.14
CA ALA A 453 -30.22 17.24 -5.07
C ALA A 453 -30.87 17.55 -6.44
N ASP A 454 -32.16 17.26 -6.62
CA ASP A 454 -32.89 17.38 -7.90
C ASP A 454 -32.27 16.55 -9.05
N LEU A 455 -31.51 15.51 -8.71
CA LEU A 455 -31.04 14.52 -9.68
C LEU A 455 -32.20 13.61 -10.11
N PRO A 456 -32.13 13.00 -11.31
CA PRO A 456 -33.20 12.12 -11.79
C PRO A 456 -33.62 11.03 -10.81
N ALA A 457 -34.90 11.00 -10.45
CA ALA A 457 -35.45 10.05 -9.48
C ALA A 457 -35.25 8.57 -9.88
N PHE A 458 -35.14 8.29 -11.18
CA PHE A 458 -34.81 6.95 -11.68
C PHE A 458 -33.44 6.44 -11.18
N LEU A 459 -32.46 7.34 -11.03
CA LEU A 459 -31.14 7.00 -10.52
C LEU A 459 -31.18 6.62 -9.04
N ALA A 460 -32.12 7.19 -8.27
CA ALA A 460 -32.38 6.76 -6.91
C ALA A 460 -33.08 5.39 -6.89
N SER A 461 -34.19 5.23 -7.61
CA SER A 461 -35.03 4.02 -7.51
C SER A 461 -34.26 2.74 -7.81
N ARG A 462 -33.33 2.80 -8.77
CA ARG A 462 -32.57 1.64 -9.23
C ARG A 462 -31.52 1.12 -8.23
N LEU A 463 -31.11 1.94 -7.25
CA LEU A 463 -30.16 1.51 -6.21
C LEU A 463 -30.70 0.37 -5.36
N SER A 464 -32.01 0.35 -5.08
CA SER A 464 -32.62 -0.71 -4.26
C SER A 464 -32.75 -2.06 -4.96
N SER A 465 -32.75 -2.06 -6.30
CA SER A 465 -32.85 -3.27 -7.13
C SER A 465 -31.50 -3.72 -7.69
N GLY A 466 -30.47 -2.86 -7.67
CA GLY A 466 -29.20 -3.14 -8.31
C GLY A 466 -29.34 -3.34 -9.83
N THR A 467 -30.16 -2.53 -10.48
CA THR A 467 -30.51 -2.64 -11.93
C THR A 467 -30.09 -1.43 -12.70
#